data_AF-A0A8T5FD54-F1
#
_entry.id   AF-A0A8T5FD54-F1
#
_cell.length_a   1.000
_cell.length_b   1.000
_cell.length_c   1.000
_cell.angle_alpha   90.00
_cell.angle_beta   90.00
_cell.angle_gamma   90.00
#
_symmetry.space_group_name_H-M   'P 1'
#
loop_
_entity.id
_entity.type
_entity.pdbx_description
1 polymer ?
#
loop_
_entity_poly.entity_id
_entity_poly.type
_entity_poly.pdbx_seq_one_letter_code
_entity_poly.pdbx_strand_id
1 'polypeptide(L)'
;MVKLTNFETNALRLIMVSLRLMSVYHEFPKNMQKGDDAILARSNLRDFCVEQLHNWIKIRKDMRKDPKFKKLDDLITPLIQPILDKKKPLKKLRDNYVSHIQEEGRNFKDLPNDIVQKYKLPTNWA
;
A
#
# COMPACT_ATOMS: atom_id res chain seq x y z
N MET A 1 -11.40 -14.44 27.09
CA MET A 1 -11.02 -13.68 25.88
C MET A 1 -9.56 -14.01 25.59
N VAL A 2 -9.26 -14.70 24.49
CA VAL A 2 -7.87 -15.12 24.19
C VAL A 2 -7.08 -13.89 23.74
N LYS A 3 -6.00 -13.57 24.44
CA LYS A 3 -5.13 -12.43 24.11
C LYS A 3 -4.10 -12.91 23.09
N LEU A 4 -4.16 -12.38 21.87
CA LEU A 4 -3.21 -12.71 20.82
C LEU A 4 -1.80 -12.21 21.19
N THR A 5 -0.79 -12.97 20.80
CA THR A 5 0.61 -12.54 20.83
C THR A 5 0.83 -11.39 19.83
N ASN A 6 1.94 -10.67 19.99
CA ASN A 6 2.34 -9.63 19.04
C ASN A 6 2.54 -10.20 17.62
N PHE A 7 3.02 -11.44 17.52
CA PHE A 7 3.20 -12.13 16.25
C PHE A 7 1.84 -12.41 15.57
N GLU A 8 0.90 -13.03 16.28
CA GLU A 8 -0.43 -13.35 15.76
C GLU A 8 -1.20 -12.09 15.37
N THR A 9 -1.08 -11.02 16.17
CA THR A 9 -1.67 -9.72 15.86
C THR A 9 -1.11 -9.16 14.55
N ASN A 10 0.20 -9.23 14.33
CA ASN A 10 0.82 -8.75 13.10
C ASN A 10 0.51 -9.65 11.90
N ALA A 11 0.45 -10.98 12.08
CA ALA A 11 0.03 -11.91 11.04
C ALA A 11 -1.41 -11.61 10.57
N LEU A 12 -2.33 -11.42 11.52
CA LEU A 12 -3.71 -11.06 11.23
C LEU A 12 -3.79 -9.73 10.48
N ARG A 13 -3.05 -8.70 10.93
CA ARG A 13 -2.98 -7.41 10.23
C ARG A 13 -2.46 -7.55 8.80
N LEU A 14 -1.42 -8.37 8.58
CA LEU A 14 -0.85 -8.60 7.25
C LEU A 14 -1.89 -9.25 6.32
N ILE A 15 -2.62 -10.25 6.82
CA ILE A 15 -3.71 -10.92 6.10
C ILE A 15 -4.82 -9.92 5.76
N MET A 16 -5.27 -9.13 6.73
CA MET A 16 -6.33 -8.14 6.52
C MET A 16 -5.95 -7.09 5.46
N VAL A 17 -4.72 -6.58 5.50
CA VAL A 17 -4.21 -5.63 4.50
C VAL A 17 -4.19 -6.26 3.12
N SER A 18 -3.75 -7.52 3.03
CA SER A 18 -3.68 -8.27 1.76
C SER A 18 -5.07 -8.54 1.17
N LEU A 19 -6.01 -8.99 2.00
CA LEU A 19 -7.40 -9.23 1.60
C LEU A 19 -8.09 -7.96 1.13
N ARG A 20 -7.86 -6.84 1.81
CA ARG A 20 -8.39 -5.54 1.42
C ARG A 20 -7.85 -5.07 0.07
N LEU A 21 -6.54 -5.20 -0.14
CA LEU A 21 -5.92 -4.89 -1.44
C LEU A 21 -6.54 -5.72 -2.56
N MET A 22 -6.65 -7.04 -2.35
CA MET A 22 -7.23 -7.93 -3.36
C MET A 22 -8.70 -7.63 -3.63
N SER A 23 -9.51 -7.47 -2.58
CA SER A 23 -10.95 -7.19 -2.71
C SER A 23 -11.18 -5.89 -3.48
N VAL A 24 -10.46 -4.82 -3.13
CA VAL A 24 -10.59 -3.56 -3.85
C VAL A 24 -10.10 -3.69 -5.29
N TYR A 25 -8.97 -4.34 -5.55
CA TYR A 25 -8.48 -4.55 -6.92
C TYR A 25 -9.47 -5.33 -7.81
N HIS A 26 -10.16 -6.34 -7.25
CA HIS A 26 -11.11 -7.17 -8.01
C HIS A 26 -12.46 -6.48 -8.22
N GLU A 27 -12.95 -5.73 -7.25
CA GLU A 27 -14.27 -5.08 -7.31
C GLU A 27 -14.22 -3.72 -8.01
N PHE A 28 -13.08 -3.05 -8.00
CA PHE A 28 -12.95 -1.70 -8.55
C PHE A 28 -13.25 -1.62 -10.06
N PRO A 29 -12.76 -2.52 -10.93
CA PRO A 29 -13.09 -2.49 -12.36
C PRO A 29 -14.57 -2.73 -12.64
N LYS A 30 -15.26 -3.53 -11.81
CA LYS A 30 -16.68 -3.90 -11.99
C LYS A 30 -17.62 -2.74 -11.66
N ASN A 31 -17.21 -1.89 -10.72
CA ASN A 31 -18.02 -0.80 -10.18
C ASN A 31 -17.59 0.58 -10.69
N MET A 32 -16.65 0.64 -11.65
CA MET A 32 -16.17 1.91 -12.20
C MET A 32 -17.26 2.58 -13.03
N GLN A 33 -17.73 3.74 -12.57
CA GLN A 33 -18.58 4.64 -13.35
C GLN A 33 -17.78 5.26 -14.51
N LYS A 34 -18.46 5.75 -15.55
CA LYS A 34 -17.84 6.46 -16.69
C LYS A 34 -17.76 7.96 -16.38
N GLY A 35 -16.91 8.69 -17.11
CA GLY A 35 -16.79 10.14 -16.95
C GLY A 35 -15.94 10.56 -15.74
N ASP A 36 -16.21 11.72 -15.17
CA ASP A 36 -15.39 12.34 -14.11
C ASP A 36 -15.37 11.52 -12.81
N ASP A 37 -16.46 10.81 -12.50
CA ASP A 37 -16.54 9.89 -11.36
C ASP A 37 -15.51 8.76 -11.43
N ALA A 38 -15.13 8.34 -12.65
CA ALA A 38 -14.07 7.37 -12.88
C ALA A 38 -12.70 7.89 -12.43
N ILE A 39 -12.46 9.19 -12.60
CA ILE A 39 -11.19 9.85 -12.24
C ILE A 39 -11.08 9.91 -10.71
N LEU A 40 -12.15 10.35 -10.04
CA LEU A 40 -12.20 10.42 -8.58
C LEU A 40 -12.04 9.02 -7.96
N ALA A 41 -12.76 8.02 -8.48
CA ALA A 41 -12.65 6.63 -8.03
C ALA A 41 -11.21 6.11 -8.19
N ARG A 42 -10.55 6.36 -9.33
CA ARG A 42 -9.16 5.92 -9.56
C ARG A 42 -8.16 6.63 -8.66
N SER A 43 -8.41 7.89 -8.30
CA SER A 43 -7.60 8.61 -7.33
C SER A 43 -7.72 7.96 -5.94
N ASN A 44 -8.94 7.77 -5.46
CA ASN A 44 -9.21 7.14 -4.17
C ASN A 44 -8.63 5.72 -4.07
N LEU A 45 -8.73 4.94 -5.14
CA LEU A 45 -8.11 3.62 -5.22
C LEU A 45 -6.60 3.69 -5.05
N ARG A 46 -5.94 4.61 -5.75
CA ARG A 46 -4.49 4.77 -5.71
C ARG A 46 -4.02 5.10 -4.30
N ASP A 47 -4.73 6.01 -3.64
CA ASP A 47 -4.40 6.46 -2.29
C ASP A 47 -4.55 5.32 -1.29
N PHE A 48 -5.66 4.58 -1.39
CA PHE A 48 -5.90 3.38 -0.62
C PHE A 48 -4.79 2.33 -0.83
N CYS A 49 -4.46 2.00 -2.08
CA CYS A 49 -3.43 1.02 -2.41
C CYS A 49 -2.04 1.44 -1.89
N VAL A 50 -1.67 2.72 -2.03
CA VAL A 50 -0.41 3.26 -1.50
C VAL A 50 -0.33 3.11 0.02
N GLU A 51 -1.41 3.42 0.73
CA GLU A 51 -1.48 3.26 2.18
C GLU A 51 -1.39 1.79 2.60
N GLN A 52 -2.17 0.92 1.97
CA GLN A 52 -2.16 -0.51 2.29
C GLN A 52 -0.78 -1.14 2.01
N LEU A 53 -0.14 -0.83 0.87
CA LEU A 53 1.21 -1.30 0.56
C LEU A 53 2.24 -0.79 1.57
N HIS A 54 2.15 0.49 1.98
CA HIS A 54 3.02 1.03 3.01
C HIS A 54 2.87 0.28 4.35
N ASN A 55 1.63 0.00 4.76
CA ASN A 55 1.32 -0.74 5.98
C ASN A 55 1.81 -2.18 5.89
N TRP A 56 1.62 -2.85 4.75
CA TRP A 56 2.11 -4.20 4.50
C TRP A 56 3.64 -4.28 4.68
N ILE A 57 4.40 -3.34 4.09
CA ILE A 57 5.87 -3.29 4.22
C ILE A 57 6.29 -3.13 5.70
N LYS A 58 5.59 -2.28 6.47
CA LYS A 58 5.88 -2.06 7.90
C LYS A 58 5.61 -3.31 8.73
N ILE A 59 4.42 -3.89 8.61
CA ILE A 59 4.01 -5.08 9.36
C ILE A 59 4.95 -6.24 9.05
N ARG A 60 5.26 -6.47 7.77
CA ARG A 60 6.24 -7.49 7.35
C ARG A 60 7.60 -7.28 8.01
N LYS A 61 8.11 -6.04 8.03
CA LYS A 61 9.40 -5.73 8.69
C LYS A 61 9.38 -6.12 10.17
N ASP A 62 8.27 -5.90 10.86
CA ASP A 62 8.13 -6.30 12.27
C ASP A 62 8.01 -7.81 12.43
N MET A 63 7.28 -8.49 11.55
CA MET A 63 7.18 -9.95 11.56
C MET A 63 8.51 -10.64 11.25
N ARG A 64 9.39 -10.06 10.42
CA ARG A 64 10.75 -10.56 10.14
C ARG A 64 11.67 -10.63 11.37
N LYS A 65 11.29 -10.03 12.49
CA LYS A 65 12.01 -10.17 13.76
C LYS A 65 11.85 -11.58 14.35
N ASP A 66 10.79 -12.31 13.96
CA ASP A 66 10.57 -13.70 14.33
C ASP A 66 11.39 -14.63 13.39
N PRO A 67 12.25 -15.53 13.93
CA PRO A 67 13.09 -16.41 13.10
C PRO A 67 12.33 -17.39 12.21
N LYS A 68 11.15 -17.88 12.64
CA LYS A 68 10.34 -18.82 11.85
C LYS A 68 9.72 -18.09 10.66
N PHE A 69 9.17 -16.90 10.90
CA PHE A 69 8.64 -16.08 9.82
C PHE A 69 9.74 -15.63 8.87
N LYS A 70 10.91 -15.23 9.37
CA LYS A 70 12.05 -14.85 8.52
C LYS A 70 12.39 -15.93 7.50
N LYS A 71 12.48 -17.20 7.90
CA LYS A 71 12.76 -18.32 6.97
C LYS A 71 11.72 -18.42 5.85
N LEU A 72 10.43 -18.34 6.18
CA LEU A 72 9.34 -18.35 5.20
C LEU A 72 9.42 -17.13 4.27
N ASP A 73 9.66 -15.96 4.87
CA ASP A 73 9.68 -14.69 4.18
C ASP A 73 10.88 -14.56 3.22
N ASP A 74 12.01 -15.17 3.56
CA ASP A 74 13.18 -15.27 2.68
C ASP A 74 12.88 -16.10 1.42
N LEU A 75 12.03 -17.14 1.50
CA LEU A 75 11.61 -17.93 0.33
C LEU A 75 10.74 -17.14 -0.65
N ILE A 76 9.85 -16.30 -0.14
CA ILE A 76 8.94 -15.49 -0.96
C ILE A 76 9.54 -14.14 -1.35
N THR A 77 10.67 -13.73 -0.75
CA THR A 77 11.32 -12.43 -1.00
C THR A 77 11.51 -12.14 -2.48
N PRO A 78 11.98 -13.05 -3.35
CA PRO A 78 12.12 -12.78 -4.78
C PRO A 78 10.81 -12.32 -5.46
N LEU A 79 9.66 -12.87 -5.04
CA LEU A 79 8.35 -12.54 -5.62
C LEU A 79 7.87 -11.14 -5.20
N ILE A 80 8.21 -10.73 -3.99
CA ILE A 80 7.77 -9.46 -3.39
C ILE A 80 8.81 -8.35 -3.49
N GLN A 81 10.03 -8.66 -3.93
CA GLN A 81 11.11 -7.70 -4.10
C GLN A 81 10.70 -6.47 -4.93
N PRO A 82 9.92 -6.60 -6.03
CA PRO A 82 9.45 -5.44 -6.78
C PRO A 82 8.65 -4.45 -5.93
N ILE A 83 7.87 -4.93 -4.96
CA ILE A 83 7.11 -4.08 -4.02
C ILE A 83 8.08 -3.42 -3.02
N LEU A 84 9.03 -4.19 -2.49
CA LEU A 84 10.01 -3.72 -1.51
C LEU A 84 10.91 -2.61 -2.09
N ASP A 85 11.29 -2.71 -3.36
CA ASP A 85 12.10 -1.71 -4.07
C ASP A 85 11.37 -0.36 -4.17
N LYS A 86 10.03 -0.37 -4.13
CA LYS A 86 9.21 0.84 -4.13
C LYS A 86 8.90 1.39 -2.73
N LYS A 87 9.53 0.88 -1.66
CA LYS A 87 9.29 1.35 -0.28
C LYS A 87 9.43 2.86 -0.09
N LYS A 88 10.52 3.45 -0.62
CA LYS A 88 10.80 4.90 -0.49
C LYS A 88 9.75 5.75 -1.22
N PRO A 89 9.44 5.50 -2.50
CA PRO A 89 8.38 6.25 -3.17
C PRO A 89 6.99 6.02 -2.58
N LEU A 90 6.65 4.80 -2.15
CA LEU A 90 5.37 4.52 -1.47
C LEU A 90 5.19 5.34 -0.19
N LYS A 91 6.26 5.44 0.62
CA LYS A 91 6.24 6.30 1.82
C LYS A 91 6.01 7.77 1.44
N LYS A 92 6.71 8.28 0.42
CA LYS A 92 6.56 9.67 -0.02
C LYS A 92 5.15 9.99 -0.53
N LEU A 93 4.58 9.10 -1.35
CA LEU A 93 3.20 9.26 -1.81
C LEU A 93 2.23 9.30 -0.63
N ARG A 94 2.35 8.35 0.31
CA ARG A 94 1.52 8.32 1.52
C ARG A 94 1.66 9.62 2.31
N ASP A 95 2.88 10.08 2.56
CA ASP A 95 3.12 11.27 3.36
C ASP A 95 2.55 12.53 2.68
N ASN A 96 2.62 12.62 1.35
CA ASN A 96 2.00 13.71 0.59
C ASN A 96 0.46 13.65 0.58
N TYR A 97 -0.14 12.46 0.52
CA TYR A 97 -1.60 12.33 0.62
C TYR A 97 -2.10 12.70 2.02
N VAL A 98 -1.41 12.23 3.06
CA VAL A 98 -1.75 12.57 4.45
C VAL A 98 -1.57 14.06 4.71
N SER A 99 -0.48 14.68 4.24
CA SER A 99 -0.32 16.13 4.37
C SER A 99 -1.39 16.90 3.61
N HIS A 100 -1.81 16.45 2.43
CA HIS A 100 -2.87 17.10 1.66
C HIS A 100 -4.23 17.09 2.38
N ILE A 101 -4.59 15.96 3.00
CA ILE A 101 -5.82 15.83 3.80
C ILE A 101 -5.75 16.69 5.07
N GLN A 102 -4.58 16.77 5.71
CA GLN A 102 -4.39 17.49 6.97
C GLN A 102 -4.22 19.01 6.80
N GLU A 103 -3.65 19.47 5.67
CA GLU A 103 -3.38 20.89 5.38
C GLU A 103 -4.56 21.57 4.62
N GLU A 104 -5.79 21.02 4.70
CA GLU A 104 -7.01 21.56 4.07
C GLU A 104 -6.85 21.84 2.56
N GLY A 105 -6.19 20.96 1.82
CA GLY A 105 -6.06 21.09 0.37
C GLY A 105 -5.10 22.19 -0.12
N ARG A 106 -4.30 22.81 0.77
CA ARG A 106 -3.35 23.87 0.40
C ARG A 106 -2.05 23.29 -0.18
N ASN A 107 -2.15 22.70 -1.36
CA ASN A 107 -1.05 22.22 -2.22
C ASN A 107 -0.29 20.97 -1.75
N PHE A 108 0.09 20.12 -2.71
CA PHE A 108 1.03 19.03 -2.46
C PHE A 108 2.47 19.58 -2.36
N LYS A 109 3.25 19.10 -1.38
CA LYS A 109 4.68 19.45 -1.27
C LYS A 109 5.51 18.98 -2.47
N ASP A 110 5.23 17.78 -2.96
CA ASP A 110 5.63 17.29 -4.29
C ASP A 110 4.37 16.79 -5.01
N LEU A 111 4.16 17.10 -6.29
CA LEU A 111 2.99 16.55 -6.99
C LEU A 111 3.11 15.02 -7.05
N PRO A 112 2.02 14.26 -6.86
CA PRO A 112 2.05 12.80 -6.95
C PRO A 112 2.65 12.30 -8.27
N ASN A 113 2.40 13.01 -9.38
CA ASN A 113 2.99 12.71 -10.69
C ASN A 113 4.51 12.88 -10.71
N ASP A 114 5.05 13.89 -10.04
CA ASP A 114 6.50 14.11 -9.97
C ASP A 114 7.18 12.96 -9.22
N ILE A 115 6.55 12.47 -8.15
CA ILE A 115 7.04 11.29 -7.41
C ILE A 115 6.98 10.05 -8.30
N VAL A 116 5.87 9.82 -9.00
CA VAL A 116 5.70 8.68 -9.90
C VAL A 116 6.77 8.67 -11.00
N GLN A 117 7.00 9.80 -11.65
CA GLN A 117 8.01 9.94 -12.70
C GLN A 117 9.43 9.77 -12.14
N LYS A 118 9.77 10.48 -11.06
CA LYS A 118 11.09 10.43 -10.43
C LYS A 118 11.51 9.03 -10.00
N TYR A 119 10.58 8.21 -9.55
CA TYR A 119 10.85 6.86 -9.05
C TYR A 119 10.42 5.74 -10.01
N LYS A 120 10.02 6.08 -11.24
CA LYS A 120 9.53 5.15 -12.27
C LYS A 120 8.54 4.15 -11.66
N LEU A 121 7.53 4.67 -10.97
CA LEU A 121 6.46 3.84 -10.42
C LEU A 121 5.57 3.32 -11.56
N PRO A 122 5.09 2.07 -11.48
CA PRO A 122 4.09 1.58 -12.42
C PRO A 122 2.84 2.45 -12.37
N THR A 123 2.49 3.06 -13.50
CA THR A 123 1.25 3.84 -13.67
C THR A 123 0.12 3.01 -14.25
N ASN A 124 0.43 1.81 -14.74
CA ASN A 124 -0.52 0.84 -15.24
C ASN A 124 -0.25 -0.50 -14.56
N TRP A 125 -1.29 -1.08 -13.96
CA TRP A 125 -1.27 -2.39 -13.31
C TRP A 125 -2.05 -3.37 -14.19
N ALA A 126 -1.65 -3.45 -15.46
CA ALA A 126 -2.20 -4.37 -16.45
C ALA A 126 -1.70 -5.80 -16.19
#